data_AF-A0A7J2MH36-F1
#
_entry.id   AF-A0A7J2MH36-F1
#
_cell.length_a   1.000
_cell.length_b   1.000
_cell.length_c   1.000
_cell.angle_alpha   90.00
_cell.angle_beta   90.00
_cell.angle_gamma   90.00
#
_symmetry.space_group_name_H-M   'P 1'
#
loop_
_entity.id
_entity.type
_entity.pdbx_description
1 polymer ?
#
loop_
_entity_poly.entity_id
_entity_poly.type
_entity_poly.pdbx_seq_one_letter_code
_entity_poly.pdbx_strand_id
1 'polypeptide(L)'
;MQDVDYVMAISRDVSGLDVLIDYVATADLWLNGKEVIISSDVDKRMLKQHSLVLQKEASPDLIILTGLKDSELAWNATLSALVQKRPVTEMLDDRNVEFTTVDDRDLDDIPAYRGAVTDTILKVSESNIPLETLKLILLLPFAATIVTIFRNIVGARTYGVFGPAIMSIAFLSSGLVVGLILFAVLLVTGVFARRIIERLNLMMVPRLAVLLTMCCMVMAAAIAIGIKMNSQYLARLTVFPLIIMAMVIENFMKTTMEKGILDALKICFSTVIVAVVCFLVISIPTLQAIVMTHPEILILVVGLNILIGRWKGLRIVEYLRFSKLIKG
;
A
#
# COMPACT_ATOMS: atom_id res chain seq x y z
N MET A 1 -20.79 -30.51 19.23
CA MET A 1 -19.50 -30.05 18.68
C MET A 1 -18.68 -29.59 19.87
N GLN A 2 -17.50 -30.17 20.07
CA GLN A 2 -16.70 -30.01 21.30
C GLN A 2 -16.41 -28.53 21.57
N ASP A 3 -16.65 -28.12 22.82
CA ASP A 3 -16.29 -26.82 23.36
C ASP A 3 -14.76 -26.66 23.28
N VAL A 4 -14.31 -25.64 22.56
CA VAL A 4 -12.89 -25.34 22.41
C VAL A 4 -12.60 -24.15 23.32
N ASP A 5 -12.08 -24.43 24.52
CA ASP A 5 -11.80 -23.44 25.58
C ASP A 5 -10.57 -22.56 25.28
N TYR A 6 -9.70 -22.97 24.34
CA TYR A 6 -8.44 -22.27 24.06
C TYR A 6 -8.14 -22.24 22.56
N VAL A 7 -7.72 -21.07 22.05
CA VAL A 7 -7.28 -20.91 20.65
C VAL A 7 -5.82 -20.48 20.65
N MET A 8 -4.94 -21.32 20.09
CA MET A 8 -3.53 -21.00 19.95
C MET A 8 -3.17 -20.71 18.50
N ALA A 9 -2.60 -19.53 18.27
CA ALA A 9 -2.14 -19.06 16.96
C ALA A 9 -0.61 -19.00 16.96
N ILE A 10 0.03 -19.83 16.13
CA ILE A 10 1.48 -19.87 16.00
C ILE A 10 1.84 -19.36 14.62
N SER A 11 2.60 -18.27 14.54
CA SER A 11 2.97 -17.67 13.26
C SER A 11 4.33 -17.00 13.32
N ARG A 12 5.17 -17.25 12.32
CA ARG A 12 6.50 -16.64 12.19
C ARG A 12 6.45 -15.12 12.03
N ASP A 13 5.36 -14.60 11.45
CA ASP A 13 5.12 -13.17 11.23
C ASP A 13 3.75 -12.73 11.80
N VAL A 14 3.38 -11.45 11.64
CA VAL A 14 2.06 -10.90 12.06
C VAL A 14 0.90 -11.51 11.25
N SER A 15 1.20 -12.12 10.11
CA SER A 15 0.19 -12.63 9.17
C SER A 15 -0.75 -13.68 9.78
N GLY A 16 -0.29 -14.50 10.72
CA GLY A 16 -1.17 -15.44 11.42
C GLY A 16 -2.17 -14.76 12.35
N LEU A 17 -1.80 -13.61 12.91
CA LEU A 17 -2.69 -12.76 13.70
C LEU A 17 -3.67 -12.02 12.79
N ASP A 18 -3.19 -11.49 11.66
CA ASP A 18 -4.05 -10.83 10.66
C ASP A 18 -5.08 -11.79 10.05
N VAL A 19 -4.71 -13.06 9.81
CA VAL A 19 -5.65 -14.10 9.36
C VAL A 19 -6.67 -14.43 10.43
N LEU A 20 -6.29 -14.41 11.71
CA LEU A 20 -7.22 -14.66 12.81
C LEU A 20 -8.19 -13.50 13.02
N ILE A 21 -7.71 -12.27 12.89
CA ILE A 21 -8.52 -11.04 12.88
C ILE A 21 -9.52 -11.10 11.70
N ASP A 22 -9.04 -11.38 10.49
CA ASP A 22 -9.88 -11.48 9.28
C ASP A 22 -10.92 -12.63 9.39
N TYR A 23 -10.53 -13.76 10.00
CA TYR A 23 -11.42 -14.90 10.21
C TYR A 23 -12.48 -14.64 11.28
N VAL A 24 -12.13 -13.95 12.36
CA VAL A 24 -13.08 -13.55 13.41
C VAL A 24 -14.05 -12.49 12.88
N ALA A 25 -13.55 -11.50 12.13
CA ALA A 25 -14.34 -10.43 11.51
C ALA A 25 -15.32 -10.96 10.44
N THR A 26 -14.91 -11.98 9.67
CA THR A 26 -15.71 -12.52 8.54
C THR A 26 -16.69 -13.61 8.98
N ALA A 27 -16.39 -14.36 10.05
CA ALA A 27 -17.14 -15.57 10.42
C ALA A 27 -18.10 -15.39 11.62
N ASP A 28 -18.29 -14.17 12.15
CA ASP A 28 -19.18 -13.89 13.29
C ASP A 28 -18.90 -14.84 14.49
N LEU A 29 -17.62 -15.15 14.72
CA LEU A 29 -17.18 -16.05 15.78
C LEU A 29 -17.02 -15.26 17.08
N TRP A 30 -18.00 -15.38 17.97
CA TRP A 30 -17.95 -14.83 19.31
C TRP A 30 -16.88 -15.58 20.13
N LEU A 31 -15.75 -14.93 20.40
CA LEU A 31 -14.67 -15.44 21.28
C LEU A 31 -14.91 -15.07 22.77
N ASN A 32 -16.10 -14.57 23.11
CA ASN A 32 -16.54 -14.30 24.48
C ASN A 32 -16.28 -15.51 25.41
N GLY A 33 -15.49 -15.30 26.46
CA GLY A 33 -15.17 -16.33 27.46
C GLY A 33 -14.00 -17.27 27.13
N LYS A 34 -13.18 -16.97 26.11
CA LYS A 34 -12.09 -17.85 25.64
C LYS A 34 -10.72 -17.20 25.80
N GLU A 35 -9.72 -17.98 26.20
CA GLU A 35 -8.32 -17.54 26.30
C GLU A 35 -7.58 -17.78 24.97
N VAL A 36 -6.93 -16.74 24.43
CA VAL A 36 -6.24 -16.78 23.12
C VAL A 36 -4.75 -16.60 23.31
N ILE A 37 -3.96 -17.57 22.84
CA ILE A 37 -2.51 -17.58 23.01
C ILE A 37 -1.86 -17.36 21.64
N ILE A 38 -1.12 -16.27 21.49
CA ILE A 38 -0.47 -15.92 20.22
C ILE A 38 1.04 -16.04 20.42
N SER A 39 1.67 -16.91 19.63
CA SER A 39 3.11 -17.12 19.64
C SER A 39 3.71 -16.64 18.32
N SER A 40 4.54 -15.59 18.36
CA SER A 40 5.13 -14.99 17.16
C SER A 40 6.54 -14.43 17.36
N ASP A 41 7.32 -14.30 16.27
CA ASP A 41 8.72 -13.84 16.26
C ASP A 41 8.85 -12.31 16.11
N VAL A 42 7.71 -11.63 16.11
CA VAL A 42 7.59 -10.18 15.92
C VAL A 42 7.85 -9.45 17.25
N ASP A 43 8.38 -8.22 17.18
CA ASP A 43 8.62 -7.38 18.37
C ASP A 43 7.34 -7.28 19.24
N LYS A 44 7.48 -7.53 20.55
CA LYS A 44 6.38 -7.58 21.53
C LYS A 44 5.51 -6.32 21.50
N ARG A 45 6.10 -5.16 21.14
CA ARG A 45 5.38 -3.88 20.98
C ARG A 45 4.42 -3.86 19.80
N MET A 46 4.77 -4.50 18.69
CA MET A 46 3.96 -4.58 17.49
C MET A 46 2.85 -5.63 17.66
N LEU A 47 3.16 -6.75 18.33
CA LEU A 47 2.15 -7.75 18.72
C LEU A 47 1.09 -7.18 19.66
N LYS A 48 1.48 -6.39 20.67
CA LYS A 48 0.53 -5.72 21.58
C LYS A 48 -0.43 -4.80 20.82
N GLN A 49 0.02 -4.12 19.77
CA GLN A 49 -0.83 -3.21 18.98
C GLN A 49 -1.86 -3.97 18.14
N HIS A 50 -1.49 -5.08 17.52
CA HIS A 50 -2.42 -5.89 16.73
C HIS A 50 -3.36 -6.73 17.60
N SER A 51 -2.92 -7.20 18.78
CA SER A 51 -3.78 -7.95 19.70
C SER A 51 -4.85 -7.09 20.36
N LEU A 52 -4.62 -5.77 20.50
CA LEU A 52 -5.65 -4.82 20.96
C LEU A 52 -6.84 -4.72 19.98
N VAL A 53 -6.59 -4.92 18.67
CA VAL A 53 -7.65 -4.98 17.66
C VAL A 53 -8.51 -6.22 17.89
N LEU A 54 -7.87 -7.39 18.07
CA LEU A 54 -8.55 -8.65 18.37
C LEU A 54 -9.32 -8.59 19.70
N GLN A 55 -8.78 -7.92 20.72
CA GLN A 55 -9.45 -7.77 22.01
C GLN A 55 -10.74 -6.96 21.91
N LYS A 56 -10.71 -5.85 21.18
CA LYS A 56 -11.90 -4.99 20.97
C LYS A 56 -12.92 -5.63 20.03
N GLU A 57 -12.48 -6.44 19.06
CA GLU A 57 -13.32 -7.05 18.04
C GLU A 57 -13.97 -8.37 18.48
N ALA A 58 -13.30 -9.15 19.35
CA ALA A 58 -13.72 -10.50 19.70
C ALA A 58 -13.98 -10.74 21.19
N SER A 59 -13.61 -9.78 22.06
CA SER A 59 -13.74 -9.84 23.53
C SER A 59 -13.30 -11.18 24.17
N PRO A 60 -12.08 -11.69 23.88
CA PRO A 60 -11.53 -12.83 24.62
C PRO A 60 -11.19 -12.44 26.07
N ASP A 61 -11.39 -13.36 27.02
CA ASP A 61 -11.15 -13.11 28.45
C ASP A 61 -9.67 -12.83 28.78
N LEU A 62 -8.75 -13.35 27.96
CA LEU A 62 -7.31 -13.14 28.13
C LEU A 62 -6.53 -13.41 26.84
N ILE A 63 -5.69 -12.45 26.41
CA ILE A 63 -4.74 -12.65 25.31
C ILE A 63 -3.31 -12.76 25.87
N ILE A 64 -2.66 -13.89 25.62
CA ILE A 64 -1.29 -14.17 26.07
C ILE A 64 -0.35 -14.15 24.86
N LEU A 65 0.58 -13.19 24.85
CA LEU A 65 1.61 -13.06 23.82
C LEU A 65 2.89 -13.77 24.26
N THR A 66 3.40 -14.69 23.44
CA THR A 66 4.66 -15.43 23.67
C THR A 66 5.60 -15.31 22.47
N GLY A 67 6.91 -15.38 22.71
CA GLY A 67 7.90 -15.42 21.63
C GLY A 67 7.89 -16.77 20.91
N LEU A 68 8.15 -16.80 19.60
CA LEU A 68 8.15 -18.03 18.80
C LEU A 68 9.14 -19.10 19.32
N LYS A 69 10.24 -18.70 19.96
CA LYS A 69 11.22 -19.63 20.56
C LYS A 69 10.66 -20.46 21.71
N ASP A 70 9.62 -19.95 22.37
CA ASP A 70 8.98 -20.58 23.51
C ASP A 70 7.65 -21.25 23.13
N SER A 71 7.35 -21.39 21.83
CA SER A 71 6.06 -21.88 21.32
C SER A 71 5.76 -23.32 21.77
N GLU A 72 6.78 -24.19 21.85
CA GLU A 72 6.62 -25.56 22.37
C GLU A 72 6.37 -25.58 23.89
N LEU A 73 7.00 -24.66 24.63
CA LEU A 73 6.80 -24.51 26.07
C LEU A 73 5.41 -23.94 26.37
N ALA A 74 4.95 -22.97 25.58
CA ALA A 74 3.62 -22.40 25.64
C ALA A 74 2.53 -23.42 25.26
N TRP A 75 2.73 -24.23 24.22
CA TRP A 75 1.80 -25.30 23.85
C TRP A 75 1.66 -26.34 24.97
N ASN A 76 2.78 -26.77 25.55
CA ASN A 76 2.78 -27.75 26.64
C ASN A 76 2.19 -27.17 27.95
N ALA A 77 2.41 -25.89 28.22
CA ALA A 77 1.79 -25.19 29.36
C ALA A 77 0.27 -25.08 29.20
N THR A 78 -0.19 -24.74 28.00
CA THR A 78 -1.63 -24.66 27.66
C THR A 78 -2.31 -26.03 27.79
N LEU A 79 -1.67 -27.08 27.28
CA LEU A 79 -2.18 -28.45 27.39
C LEU A 79 -2.23 -28.93 28.85
N SER A 80 -1.25 -28.54 29.66
CA SER A 80 -1.18 -28.86 31.09
C SER A 80 -2.24 -28.11 31.90
N ALA A 81 -2.47 -26.84 31.58
CA ALA A 81 -3.52 -26.01 32.17
C ALA A 81 -4.93 -26.56 31.88
N LEU A 82 -5.15 -27.05 30.65
CA LEU A 82 -6.41 -27.68 30.22
C LEU A 82 -6.71 -28.98 30.98
N VAL A 83 -5.68 -29.77 31.29
CA VAL A 83 -5.80 -31.02 32.06
C VAL A 83 -5.96 -30.76 33.57
N GLN A 84 -5.32 -29.72 34.10
CA GLN A 84 -5.28 -29.44 35.55
C GLN A 84 -6.30 -28.39 36.01
N LYS A 85 -7.06 -27.75 35.09
CA LYS A 85 -8.01 -26.66 35.36
C LYS A 85 -7.41 -25.52 36.18
N ARG A 86 -6.17 -25.15 35.86
CA ARG A 86 -5.44 -24.01 36.45
C ARG A 86 -5.25 -22.92 35.40
N PRO A 87 -5.18 -21.62 35.78
CA PRO A 87 -4.98 -20.54 34.83
C PRO A 87 -3.63 -20.67 34.11
N VAL A 88 -3.62 -20.44 32.79
CA VAL A 88 -2.45 -20.67 31.93
C VAL A 88 -1.27 -19.76 32.30
N THR A 89 -1.54 -18.57 32.83
CA THR A 89 -0.53 -17.59 33.28
C THR A 89 0.36 -18.12 34.40
N GLU A 90 -0.19 -18.90 35.33
CA GLU A 90 0.56 -19.48 36.46
C GLU A 90 1.47 -20.63 35.99
N MET A 91 1.07 -21.36 34.94
CA MET A 91 1.88 -22.43 34.32
C MET A 91 2.99 -21.90 33.41
N LEU A 92 2.82 -20.71 32.84
CA LEU A 92 3.84 -20.02 32.05
C LEU A 92 4.93 -19.41 32.92
N ASP A 93 4.56 -18.88 34.09
CA ASP A 93 5.49 -18.32 35.08
C ASP A 93 6.36 -19.41 35.73
N ASP A 94 5.77 -20.56 36.10
CA ASP A 94 6.48 -21.73 36.66
C ASP A 94 7.50 -22.34 35.67
N ARG A 95 7.32 -22.06 34.37
CA ARG A 95 8.21 -22.49 33.28
C ARG A 95 9.13 -21.39 32.77
N ASN A 96 9.16 -20.23 33.44
CA ASN A 96 10.05 -19.10 33.15
C ASN A 96 9.89 -18.56 31.71
N VAL A 97 8.67 -18.61 31.15
CA VAL A 97 8.35 -18.08 29.83
C VAL A 97 7.99 -16.61 29.95
N GLU A 98 8.71 -15.71 29.26
CA GLU A 98 8.34 -14.29 29.24
C GLU A 98 7.08 -14.06 28.41
N PHE A 99 5.93 -13.90 29.08
CA PHE A 99 4.67 -13.56 28.45
C PHE A 99 4.28 -12.09 28.68
N THR A 100 3.46 -11.54 27.78
CA THR A 100 2.79 -10.24 27.97
C THR A 100 1.31 -10.46 27.83
N THR A 101 0.55 -10.10 28.86
CA THR A 101 -0.92 -10.13 28.84
C THR A 101 -1.43 -8.80 28.29
N VAL A 102 -2.42 -8.87 27.41
CA VAL A 102 -3.14 -7.70 26.92
C VAL A 102 -4.58 -7.84 27.41
N ASP A 103 -4.97 -6.92 28.30
CA ASP A 103 -6.26 -6.92 29.00
C ASP A 103 -7.01 -5.61 28.67
N ASP A 104 -8.33 -5.58 28.89
CA ASP A 104 -9.21 -4.44 28.55
C ASP A 104 -8.75 -3.12 29.19
N ARG A 105 -8.00 -3.20 30.29
CA ARG A 105 -7.42 -2.06 31.01
C ARG A 105 -6.26 -1.38 30.27
N ASP A 106 -5.63 -2.05 29.31
CA ASP A 106 -4.58 -1.46 28.47
C ASP A 106 -5.14 -0.49 27.40
N LEU A 107 -6.45 -0.52 27.15
CA LEU A 107 -7.13 0.46 26.28
C LEU A 107 -7.21 1.86 26.92
N ASP A 108 -7.25 1.93 28.26
CA ASP A 108 -7.37 3.18 29.01
C ASP A 108 -6.03 3.95 29.13
N ASP A 109 -4.90 3.27 28.96
CA ASP A 109 -3.55 3.87 29.01
C ASP A 109 -3.14 4.56 27.70
N ILE A 110 -4.04 4.64 26.72
CA ILE A 110 -3.82 5.29 25.44
C ILE A 110 -4.05 6.81 25.59
N PRO A 111 -3.03 7.68 25.39
CA PRO A 111 -3.19 9.13 25.46
C PRO A 111 -4.38 9.63 24.61
N ALA A 112 -5.20 10.54 25.15
CA ALA A 112 -6.46 11.00 24.52
C ALA A 112 -6.33 11.49 23.06
N TYR A 113 -5.15 12.00 22.65
CA TYR A 113 -4.89 12.39 21.25
C TYR A 113 -4.73 11.19 20.30
N ARG A 114 -4.32 10.02 20.82
CA ARG A 114 -4.19 8.75 20.10
C ARG A 114 -5.52 8.00 20.04
N GLY A 115 -6.40 8.19 21.03
CA GLY A 115 -7.74 7.60 21.06
C GLY A 115 -8.57 7.99 19.84
N ALA A 116 -8.58 9.25 19.42
CA ALA A 116 -9.38 9.67 18.25
C ALA A 116 -8.89 9.08 16.91
N VAL A 117 -7.57 8.99 16.71
CA VAL A 117 -7.00 8.43 15.47
C VAL A 117 -7.13 6.91 15.46
N THR A 118 -6.89 6.25 16.58
CA THR A 118 -7.03 4.80 16.73
C THR A 118 -8.51 4.41 16.66
N ASP A 119 -9.43 5.14 17.29
CA ASP A 119 -10.88 4.90 17.22
C ASP A 119 -11.44 5.18 15.81
N THR A 120 -10.86 6.11 15.05
CA THR A 120 -11.22 6.33 13.64
C THR A 120 -10.68 5.21 12.75
N ILE A 121 -9.45 4.73 12.97
CA ILE A 121 -8.88 3.58 12.25
C ILE A 121 -9.65 2.30 12.58
N LEU A 122 -10.09 2.13 13.83
CA LEU A 122 -10.90 1.00 14.29
C LEU A 122 -12.34 1.06 13.74
N LYS A 123 -12.99 2.23 13.68
CA LYS A 123 -14.26 2.41 12.94
C LYS A 123 -14.13 2.19 11.43
N VAL A 124 -12.95 2.48 10.89
CA VAL A 124 -12.57 2.16 9.50
C VAL A 124 -12.27 0.67 9.32
N SER A 125 -12.03 -0.09 10.40
CA SER A 125 -11.94 -1.55 10.41
C SER A 125 -13.32 -2.21 10.56
N GLU A 126 -14.21 -1.63 11.38
CA GLU A 126 -15.62 -2.03 11.50
C GLU A 126 -16.39 -1.87 10.16
N SER A 127 -15.92 -0.99 9.30
CA SER A 127 -16.31 -0.98 7.89
C SER A 127 -15.31 -1.82 7.12
N ASN A 128 -15.76 -2.87 6.43
CA ASN A 128 -14.99 -3.79 5.57
C ASN A 128 -14.05 -3.09 4.54
N ILE A 129 -13.04 -2.34 4.97
CA ILE A 129 -12.11 -1.61 4.13
C ILE A 129 -10.83 -2.42 4.13
N PRO A 130 -10.42 -2.98 2.97
CA PRO A 130 -9.18 -3.74 2.89
C PRO A 130 -8.01 -2.89 3.40
N LEU A 131 -7.22 -3.41 4.34
CA LEU A 131 -6.02 -2.73 4.88
C LEU A 131 -5.09 -2.24 3.76
N GLU A 132 -5.09 -2.95 2.63
CA GLU A 132 -4.39 -2.55 1.40
C GLU A 132 -4.85 -1.18 0.88
N THR A 133 -6.14 -0.87 0.92
CA THR A 133 -6.70 0.41 0.47
C THR A 133 -6.21 1.55 1.35
N LEU A 134 -6.24 1.36 2.67
CA LEU A 134 -5.75 2.35 3.64
C LEU A 134 -4.25 2.63 3.42
N LYS A 135 -3.47 1.58 3.15
CA LYS A 135 -2.06 1.68 2.78
C LYS A 135 -1.81 2.50 1.53
N LEU A 136 -2.57 2.27 0.46
CA LEU A 136 -2.42 3.04 -0.78
C LEU A 136 -2.75 4.53 -0.57
N ILE A 137 -3.79 4.84 0.22
CA ILE A 137 -4.18 6.21 0.55
C ILE A 137 -3.09 6.91 1.36
N LEU A 138 -2.54 6.25 2.40
CA LEU A 138 -1.52 6.84 3.25
C LEU A 138 -0.15 6.99 2.55
N LEU A 139 0.15 6.15 1.55
CA LEU A 139 1.37 6.26 0.74
C LEU A 139 1.28 7.34 -0.35
N LEU A 140 0.08 7.73 -0.80
CA LEU A 140 -0.10 8.71 -1.87
C LEU A 140 0.56 10.07 -1.59
N PRO A 141 0.43 10.68 -0.39
CA PRO A 141 1.13 11.92 -0.05
C PRO A 141 2.66 11.79 -0.10
N PHE A 142 3.23 10.65 0.30
CA PHE A 142 4.66 10.39 0.21
C PHE A 142 5.12 10.31 -1.25
N ALA A 143 4.33 9.61 -2.08
CA ALA A 143 4.56 9.56 -3.51
C ALA A 143 4.56 10.97 -4.13
N ALA A 144 3.57 11.80 -3.77
CA ALA A 144 3.50 13.19 -4.22
C ALA A 144 4.74 14.01 -3.80
N THR A 145 5.24 13.85 -2.57
CA THR A 145 6.46 14.52 -2.11
C THR A 145 7.69 14.13 -2.91
N ILE A 146 7.85 12.86 -3.24
CA ILE A 146 8.95 12.42 -4.09
C ILE A 146 8.84 13.10 -5.46
N VAL A 147 7.64 13.16 -6.03
CA VAL A 147 7.42 13.84 -7.31
C VAL A 147 7.71 15.34 -7.23
N THR A 148 7.35 16.03 -6.14
CA THR A 148 7.65 17.46 -5.97
C THR A 148 9.15 17.70 -5.83
N ILE A 149 9.90 16.81 -5.17
CA ILE A 149 11.36 16.82 -5.13
C ILE A 149 11.93 16.72 -6.55
N PHE A 150 11.51 15.74 -7.35
CA PHE A 150 11.99 15.61 -8.74
C PHE A 150 11.64 16.82 -9.60
N ARG A 151 10.47 17.42 -9.40
CA ARG A 151 10.03 18.56 -10.20
C ARG A 151 10.73 19.87 -9.82
N ASN A 152 10.94 20.12 -8.53
CA ASN A 152 11.53 21.37 -8.03
C ASN A 152 13.06 21.29 -7.98
N ILE A 153 13.61 20.15 -7.54
CA ILE A 153 15.06 19.97 -7.38
C ILE A 153 15.72 19.55 -8.68
N VAL A 154 15.27 18.43 -9.25
CA VAL A 154 15.87 17.91 -10.48
C VAL A 154 15.46 18.76 -11.68
N GLY A 155 14.20 19.20 -11.74
CA GLY A 155 13.64 19.90 -12.90
C GLY A 155 13.03 18.95 -13.93
N ALA A 156 12.63 17.76 -13.51
CA ALA A 156 11.97 16.78 -14.37
C ALA A 156 10.63 17.33 -14.89
N ARG A 157 10.37 17.17 -16.18
CA ARG A 157 9.09 17.55 -16.81
C ARG A 157 8.19 16.31 -16.88
N THR A 158 7.15 16.28 -16.06
CA THR A 158 6.21 15.16 -15.97
C THR A 158 4.76 15.59 -16.25
N TYR A 159 3.84 14.64 -16.40
CA TYR A 159 2.39 14.89 -16.46
C TYR A 159 1.81 15.28 -15.09
N GLY A 160 2.23 16.44 -14.60
CA GLY A 160 1.84 16.94 -13.29
C GLY A 160 2.52 16.19 -12.14
N VAL A 161 2.02 16.44 -10.92
CA VAL A 161 2.49 15.75 -9.69
C VAL A 161 1.72 14.45 -9.50
N PHE A 162 0.41 14.47 -9.75
CA PHE A 162 -0.48 13.32 -9.60
C PHE A 162 -0.18 12.19 -10.58
N GLY A 163 0.17 12.47 -11.84
CA GLY A 163 0.40 11.44 -12.85
C GLY A 163 1.46 10.41 -12.41
N PRO A 164 2.71 10.81 -12.15
CA PRO A 164 3.74 9.88 -11.68
C PRO A 164 3.43 9.24 -10.31
N ALA A 165 2.85 10.01 -9.38
CA ALA A 165 2.53 9.52 -8.04
C ALA A 165 1.49 8.39 -8.10
N ILE A 166 0.39 8.61 -8.81
CA ILE A 166 -0.69 7.63 -8.95
C ILE A 166 -0.21 6.43 -9.80
N MET A 167 0.62 6.67 -10.82
CA MET A 167 1.26 5.59 -11.60
C MET A 167 2.16 4.69 -10.72
N SER A 168 2.88 5.26 -9.75
CA SER A 168 3.69 4.47 -8.82
C SER A 168 2.85 3.57 -7.91
N ILE A 169 1.67 4.05 -7.49
CA ILE A 169 0.70 3.27 -6.70
C ILE A 169 0.10 2.15 -7.56
N ALA A 170 -0.19 2.42 -8.83
CA ALA A 170 -0.62 1.38 -9.77
C ALA A 170 0.43 0.26 -9.91
N PHE A 171 1.72 0.61 -9.94
CA PHE A 171 2.81 -0.37 -9.93
C PHE A 171 2.92 -1.13 -8.62
N LEU A 172 2.52 -0.53 -7.49
CA LEU A 172 2.48 -1.20 -6.19
C LEU A 172 1.43 -2.31 -6.16
N SER A 173 0.26 -2.08 -6.78
CA SER A 173 -0.82 -3.08 -6.85
C SER A 173 -0.62 -4.12 -7.96
N SER A 174 -0.22 -3.70 -9.16
CA SER A 174 -0.10 -4.60 -10.34
C SER A 174 1.27 -5.27 -10.49
N GLY A 175 2.28 -4.77 -9.77
CA GLY A 175 3.68 -5.12 -9.98
C GLY A 175 4.35 -4.28 -11.06
N LEU A 176 5.62 -3.94 -10.81
CA LEU A 176 6.40 -3.02 -11.67
C LEU A 176 6.56 -3.54 -13.11
N VAL A 177 6.91 -4.82 -13.28
CA VAL A 177 7.21 -5.41 -14.59
C VAL A 177 5.96 -5.46 -15.47
N VAL A 178 4.85 -5.95 -14.91
CA VAL A 178 3.57 -6.11 -15.62
C VAL A 178 3.02 -4.73 -15.97
N GLY A 179 3.04 -3.79 -15.02
CA GLY A 179 2.64 -2.41 -15.25
C GLY A 179 3.46 -1.74 -16.35
N LEU A 180 4.78 -1.91 -16.36
CA LEU A 180 5.65 -1.30 -17.38
C LEU A 180 5.41 -1.89 -18.78
N ILE A 181 5.21 -3.21 -18.89
CA ILE A 181 4.87 -3.88 -20.15
C ILE A 181 3.54 -3.36 -20.68
N LEU A 182 2.50 -3.32 -19.85
CA LEU A 182 1.19 -2.80 -20.23
C LEU A 182 1.25 -1.34 -20.67
N PHE A 183 1.99 -0.52 -19.95
CA PHE A 183 2.20 0.87 -20.32
C PHE A 183 2.85 1.00 -21.69
N ALA A 184 3.90 0.21 -21.96
CA ALA A 184 4.59 0.22 -23.25
C ALA A 184 3.66 -0.21 -24.39
N VAL A 185 2.89 -1.29 -24.20
CA VAL A 185 1.89 -1.75 -25.18
C VAL A 185 0.88 -0.65 -25.48
N LEU A 186 0.32 -0.02 -24.45
CA LEU A 186 -0.67 1.02 -24.62
C LEU A 186 -0.10 2.29 -25.27
N LEU A 187 1.14 2.68 -24.94
CA LEU A 187 1.82 3.78 -25.63
C LEU A 187 2.00 3.51 -27.12
N VAL A 188 2.46 2.31 -27.48
CA VAL A 188 2.65 1.91 -28.88
C VAL A 188 1.31 1.93 -29.61
N THR A 189 0.27 1.37 -29.01
CA THR A 189 -1.07 1.39 -29.60
C THR A 189 -1.62 2.80 -29.74
N GLY A 190 -1.41 3.68 -28.75
CA GLY A 190 -1.82 5.08 -28.83
C GLY A 190 -1.15 5.84 -29.98
N VAL A 191 0.17 5.65 -30.18
CA VAL A 191 0.89 6.23 -31.33
C VAL A 191 0.38 5.68 -32.65
N PHE A 192 0.05 4.39 -32.72
CA PHE A 192 -0.48 3.77 -33.93
C PHE A 192 -1.91 4.25 -34.25
N ALA A 193 -2.79 4.26 -33.24
CA ALA A 193 -4.15 4.77 -33.35
C ALA A 193 -4.17 6.24 -33.79
N ARG A 194 -3.21 7.04 -33.30
CA ARG A 194 -3.03 8.42 -33.73
C ARG A 194 -2.84 8.52 -35.25
N ARG A 195 -1.96 7.70 -35.84
CA ARG A 195 -1.73 7.72 -37.30
C ARG A 195 -2.98 7.40 -38.12
N ILE A 196 -3.82 6.49 -37.61
CA ILE A 196 -5.08 6.13 -38.26
C ILE A 196 -6.06 7.31 -38.18
N ILE A 197 -6.19 7.90 -36.99
CA ILE A 197 -7.17 8.95 -36.71
C ILE A 197 -6.79 10.29 -37.35
N GLU A 198 -5.50 10.55 -37.59
CA GLU A 198 -5.06 11.74 -38.33
C GLU A 198 -5.63 11.83 -39.74
N ARG A 199 -5.99 10.71 -40.36
CA ARG A 199 -6.66 10.70 -41.66
C ARG A 199 -8.14 11.12 -41.59
N LEU A 200 -8.73 11.16 -40.40
CA LEU A 200 -10.17 11.38 -40.20
C LEU A 200 -10.54 12.85 -39.97
N ASN A 201 -9.58 13.79 -39.94
CA ASN A 201 -9.81 15.24 -39.78
C ASN A 201 -10.81 15.62 -38.66
N LEU A 202 -10.73 14.94 -37.52
CA LEU A 202 -11.63 15.16 -36.38
C LEU A 202 -11.22 16.38 -35.53
N MET A 203 -12.22 17.03 -34.91
CA MET A 203 -11.99 18.03 -33.86
C MET A 203 -11.22 17.42 -32.66
N MET A 204 -10.46 18.26 -31.94
CA MET A 204 -9.55 17.83 -30.86
C MET A 204 -10.25 16.99 -29.77
N VAL A 205 -11.47 17.37 -29.38
CA VAL A 205 -12.22 16.69 -28.31
C VAL A 205 -12.73 15.31 -28.76
N PRO A 206 -13.44 15.16 -29.91
CA PRO A 206 -13.78 13.85 -30.46
C PRO A 206 -12.58 12.95 -30.72
N ARG A 207 -11.46 13.52 -31.20
CA ARG A 207 -10.23 12.78 -31.46
C ARG A 207 -9.69 12.09 -30.19
N LEU A 208 -9.68 12.80 -29.07
CA LEU A 208 -9.24 12.25 -27.78
C LEU A 208 -10.19 11.14 -27.31
N ALA A 209 -11.50 11.31 -27.47
CA ALA A 209 -12.48 10.29 -27.09
C ALA A 209 -12.28 8.98 -27.86
N VAL A 210 -12.08 9.03 -29.18
CA VAL A 210 -11.84 7.83 -30.01
C VAL A 210 -10.50 7.16 -29.67
N LEU A 211 -9.47 7.94 -29.35
CA LEU A 211 -8.18 7.39 -28.90
C LEU A 211 -8.33 6.67 -27.56
N LEU A 212 -9.07 7.26 -26.62
CA LEU A 212 -9.34 6.66 -25.30
C LEU A 212 -10.14 5.36 -25.44
N THR A 213 -11.19 5.32 -26.26
CA THR A 213 -11.98 4.09 -26.46
C THR A 213 -11.14 2.98 -27.07
N MET A 214 -10.25 3.30 -28.03
CA MET A 214 -9.29 2.32 -28.57
C MET A 214 -8.35 1.77 -27.50
N CYS A 215 -7.84 2.62 -26.60
CA CYS A 215 -6.98 2.17 -25.50
C CYS A 215 -7.73 1.26 -24.52
N CYS A 216 -8.97 1.61 -24.17
CA CYS A 216 -9.83 0.77 -23.34
C CYS A 216 -10.09 -0.60 -24.00
N MET A 217 -10.31 -0.62 -25.32
CA MET A 217 -10.51 -1.87 -26.07
C MET A 217 -9.25 -2.75 -26.06
N VAL A 218 -8.06 -2.16 -26.21
CA VAL A 218 -6.78 -2.87 -26.12
C VAL A 218 -6.57 -3.46 -24.74
N MET A 219 -6.95 -2.72 -23.68
CA MET A 219 -6.81 -3.20 -22.32
C MET A 219 -7.81 -4.31 -21.99
N ALA A 220 -9.05 -4.20 -22.46
CA ALA A 220 -10.02 -5.29 -22.39
C ALA A 220 -9.52 -6.55 -23.12
N ALA A 221 -8.90 -6.38 -24.30
CA ALA A 221 -8.27 -7.47 -25.02
C ALA A 221 -7.08 -8.07 -24.25
N ALA A 222 -6.24 -7.25 -23.62
CA ALA A 222 -5.12 -7.71 -22.79
C ALA A 222 -5.59 -8.54 -21.59
N ILE A 223 -6.68 -8.13 -20.93
CA ILE A 223 -7.30 -8.90 -19.83
C ILE A 223 -7.85 -10.23 -20.37
N ALA A 224 -8.58 -10.21 -21.48
CA ALA A 224 -9.13 -11.43 -22.10
C ALA A 224 -8.02 -12.43 -22.52
N ILE A 225 -6.91 -11.93 -23.05
CA ILE A 225 -5.72 -12.74 -23.37
C ILE A 225 -5.08 -13.26 -22.08
N GLY A 226 -4.98 -12.44 -21.04
CA GLY A 226 -4.48 -12.83 -19.72
C GLY A 226 -5.22 -14.01 -19.10
N ILE A 227 -6.56 -13.98 -19.19
CA ILE A 227 -7.43 -15.07 -18.74
C ILE A 227 -7.17 -16.34 -19.56
N LYS A 228 -7.07 -16.23 -20.90
CA LYS A 228 -6.77 -17.39 -21.77
C LYS A 228 -5.38 -18.00 -21.52
N MET A 229 -4.39 -17.17 -21.22
CA MET A 229 -3.01 -17.62 -20.93
C MET A 229 -2.83 -18.09 -19.48
N ASN A 230 -3.90 -18.10 -18.67
CA ASN A 230 -3.89 -18.42 -17.24
C ASN A 230 -2.84 -17.63 -16.45
N SER A 231 -2.53 -16.42 -16.93
CA SER A 231 -1.57 -15.53 -16.29
C SER A 231 -2.27 -14.79 -15.16
N GLN A 232 -2.03 -15.23 -13.91
CA GLN A 232 -2.56 -14.61 -12.70
C GLN A 232 -2.31 -13.09 -12.66
N TYR A 233 -1.18 -12.64 -13.24
CA TYR A 233 -0.79 -11.23 -13.25
C TYR A 233 -1.62 -10.36 -14.21
N LEU A 234 -1.92 -10.85 -15.42
CA LEU A 234 -2.77 -10.10 -16.36
C LEU A 234 -4.25 -10.25 -16.00
N ALA A 235 -4.65 -11.40 -15.46
CA ALA A 235 -6.05 -11.65 -15.10
C ALA A 235 -6.48 -10.89 -13.83
N ARG A 236 -5.57 -10.60 -12.90
CA ARG A 236 -5.84 -9.83 -11.66
C ARG A 236 -5.59 -8.33 -11.80
N LEU A 237 -5.53 -7.79 -13.01
CA LEU A 237 -5.47 -6.35 -13.20
C LEU A 237 -6.71 -5.68 -12.61
N THR A 238 -6.50 -4.90 -11.55
CA THR A 238 -7.58 -4.14 -10.93
C THR A 238 -8.00 -2.96 -11.82
N VAL A 239 -9.23 -2.48 -11.65
CA VAL A 239 -9.77 -1.34 -12.43
C VAL A 239 -8.91 -0.08 -12.22
N PHE A 240 -8.26 0.03 -11.06
CA PHE A 240 -7.50 1.22 -10.65
C PHE A 240 -6.26 1.49 -11.52
N PRO A 241 -5.25 0.59 -11.63
CA PRO A 241 -4.16 0.72 -12.61
C PRO A 241 -4.63 1.00 -14.03
N LEU A 242 -5.77 0.42 -14.43
CA LEU A 242 -6.32 0.61 -15.77
C LEU A 242 -6.76 2.06 -16.01
N ILE A 243 -7.50 2.67 -15.08
CA ILE A 243 -7.89 4.09 -15.17
C ILE A 243 -6.66 4.99 -15.24
N ILE A 244 -5.62 4.66 -14.46
CA ILE A 244 -4.41 5.46 -14.35
C ILE A 244 -3.61 5.41 -15.66
N MET A 245 -3.45 4.22 -16.23
CA MET A 245 -2.81 4.07 -17.54
C MET A 245 -3.56 4.88 -18.60
N ALA A 246 -4.89 4.81 -18.63
CA ALA A 246 -5.72 5.60 -19.55
C ALA A 246 -5.48 7.12 -19.38
N MET A 247 -5.42 7.61 -18.14
CA MET A 247 -5.13 9.02 -17.85
C MET A 247 -3.72 9.44 -18.31
N VAL A 248 -2.70 8.60 -18.11
CA VAL A 248 -1.33 8.90 -18.58
C VAL A 248 -1.27 8.95 -20.10
N ILE A 249 -1.96 8.03 -20.78
CA ILE A 249 -2.05 8.00 -22.25
C ILE A 249 -2.79 9.23 -22.77
N GLU A 250 -3.87 9.65 -22.11
CA GLU A 250 -4.60 10.88 -22.47
C GLU A 250 -3.66 12.09 -22.47
N ASN A 251 -2.88 12.23 -21.40
CA ASN A 251 -1.90 13.32 -21.26
C ASN A 251 -0.78 13.21 -22.30
N PHE A 252 -0.31 11.99 -22.60
CA PHE A 252 0.66 11.75 -23.66
C PHE A 252 0.13 12.14 -25.05
N MET A 253 -1.13 11.80 -25.34
CA MET A 253 -1.79 12.17 -26.60
C MET A 253 -2.01 13.68 -26.72
N LYS A 254 -2.49 14.34 -25.67
CA LYS A 254 -2.63 15.81 -25.64
C LYS A 254 -1.28 16.49 -25.89
N THR A 255 -0.25 16.06 -25.17
CA THR A 255 1.10 16.62 -25.30
C THR A 255 1.70 16.38 -26.68
N THR A 256 1.40 15.24 -27.30
CA THR A 256 1.83 14.92 -28.67
C THR A 256 1.21 15.87 -29.68
N MET A 257 -0.04 16.31 -29.48
CA MET A 257 -0.69 17.30 -30.34
C MET A 257 -0.15 18.71 -30.12
N GLU A 258 0.15 19.09 -28.88
CA GLU A 258 0.60 20.45 -28.54
C GLU A 258 2.09 20.70 -28.83
N LYS A 259 2.95 19.74 -28.52
CA LYS A 259 4.43 19.90 -28.51
C LYS A 259 5.14 18.96 -29.48
N GLY A 260 4.38 18.12 -30.19
CA GLY A 260 4.94 17.10 -31.07
C GLY A 260 5.37 15.84 -30.35
N ILE A 261 5.66 14.80 -31.14
CA ILE A 261 5.89 13.44 -30.62
C ILE A 261 7.21 13.29 -29.86
N LEU A 262 8.27 14.00 -30.27
CA LEU A 262 9.58 13.93 -29.62
C LEU A 262 9.53 14.49 -28.19
N ASP A 263 8.87 15.62 -27.99
CA ASP A 263 8.75 16.22 -26.67
C ASP A 263 7.75 15.48 -25.79
N ALA A 264 6.66 14.96 -26.36
CA ALA A 264 5.76 14.07 -25.64
C ALA A 264 6.47 12.81 -25.16
N LEU A 265 7.31 12.18 -25.99
CA LEU A 265 8.06 10.99 -25.60
C LEU A 265 9.07 11.27 -24.49
N LYS A 266 9.77 12.42 -24.52
CA LYS A 266 10.67 12.85 -23.44
C LYS A 266 9.94 13.05 -22.11
N ILE A 267 8.79 13.73 -22.14
CA ILE A 267 7.97 13.97 -20.93
C ILE A 267 7.41 12.65 -20.39
N CYS A 268 6.97 11.77 -21.28
CA CYS A 268 6.49 10.45 -20.93
C CYS A 268 7.57 9.61 -20.28
N PHE A 269 8.77 9.56 -20.88
CA PHE A 269 9.92 8.84 -20.32
C PHE A 269 10.33 9.38 -18.95
N SER A 270 10.38 10.72 -18.80
CA SER A 270 10.61 11.35 -17.50
C SER A 270 9.53 11.01 -16.47
N THR A 271 8.26 10.90 -16.90
CA THR A 271 7.14 10.53 -16.03
C THR A 271 7.28 9.09 -15.54
N VAL A 272 7.62 8.16 -16.42
CA VAL A 272 7.86 6.75 -16.06
C VAL A 272 9.04 6.63 -15.11
N ILE A 273 10.17 7.29 -15.40
CA ILE A 273 11.34 7.25 -14.51
C ILE A 273 10.98 7.73 -13.10
N VAL A 274 10.29 8.86 -13.00
CA VAL A 274 9.86 9.39 -11.69
C VAL A 274 8.89 8.43 -11.01
N ALA A 275 7.94 7.82 -11.75
CA ALA A 275 7.02 6.82 -11.21
C ALA A 275 7.73 5.56 -10.70
N VAL A 276 8.75 5.08 -11.41
CA VAL A 276 9.56 3.91 -11.02
C VAL A 276 10.37 4.22 -9.76
N VAL A 277 11.03 5.38 -9.70
CA VAL A 277 11.77 5.80 -8.49
C VAL A 277 10.82 5.95 -7.30
N CYS A 278 9.66 6.56 -7.53
CA CYS A 278 8.62 6.70 -6.53
C CYS A 278 8.16 5.32 -6.01
N PHE A 279 7.89 4.37 -6.92
CA PHE A 279 7.55 2.99 -6.60
C PHE A 279 8.64 2.33 -5.73
N LEU A 280 9.92 2.48 -6.09
CA LEU A 280 11.02 1.89 -5.33
C LEU A 280 11.08 2.41 -3.89
N VAL A 281 10.83 3.70 -3.68
CA VAL A 281 10.83 4.31 -2.33
C VAL A 281 9.61 3.87 -1.53
N ILE A 282 8.40 3.92 -2.12
CA ILE A 282 7.17 3.52 -1.40
C ILE A 282 7.06 2.00 -1.20
N SER A 283 7.81 1.20 -1.96
CA SER A 283 7.85 -0.25 -1.82
C SER A 283 8.69 -0.73 -0.62
N ILE A 284 9.41 0.17 0.07
CA ILE A 284 10.23 -0.18 1.23
C ILE A 284 9.33 -0.62 2.40
N PRO A 285 9.45 -1.85 2.92
CA PRO A 285 8.58 -2.35 4.00
C PRO A 285 8.62 -1.49 5.25
N THR A 286 9.81 -0.99 5.61
CA THR A 286 10.01 -0.09 6.75
C THR A 286 9.20 1.20 6.62
N LEU A 287 9.16 1.80 5.42
CA LEU A 287 8.38 3.01 5.18
C LEU A 287 6.89 2.71 5.29
N GLN A 288 6.43 1.59 4.74
CA GLN A 288 5.03 1.18 4.82
C GLN A 288 4.60 0.93 6.27
N ALA A 289 5.43 0.24 7.06
CA ALA A 289 5.17 -0.01 8.47
C ALA A 289 5.08 1.30 9.27
N ILE A 290 6.06 2.19 9.10
CA ILE A 290 6.08 3.50 9.78
C ILE A 290 4.83 4.32 9.45
N VAL A 291 4.40 4.34 8.18
CA VAL A 291 3.23 5.11 7.74
C VAL A 291 1.91 4.50 8.26
N MET A 292 1.83 3.18 8.39
CA MET A 292 0.69 2.50 9.01
C MET A 292 0.63 2.73 10.52
N THR A 293 1.77 2.65 11.21
CA THR A 293 1.84 2.83 12.67
C THR A 293 1.71 4.30 13.09
N HIS A 294 2.19 5.23 12.27
CA HIS A 294 2.28 6.67 12.58
C HIS A 294 1.74 7.55 11.45
N PRO A 295 0.42 7.65 11.26
CA PRO A 295 -0.19 8.52 10.26
C PRO A 295 0.10 10.02 10.51
N GLU A 296 0.51 10.41 11.72
CA GLU A 296 0.94 11.77 12.07
C GLU A 296 2.12 12.27 11.23
N ILE A 297 2.90 11.36 10.64
CA ILE A 297 4.01 11.71 9.73
C ILE A 297 3.47 12.46 8.51
N LEU A 298 2.21 12.31 8.13
CA LEU A 298 1.60 13.11 7.07
C LEU A 298 1.68 14.63 7.34
N ILE A 299 1.64 15.06 8.61
CA ILE A 299 1.81 16.47 8.96
C ILE A 299 3.25 16.93 8.64
N LEU A 300 4.25 16.08 8.93
CA LEU A 300 5.63 16.33 8.54
C LEU A 300 5.80 16.36 7.02
N VAL A 301 5.10 15.48 6.30
CA VAL A 301 5.10 15.44 4.83
C VAL A 301 4.52 16.73 4.24
N VAL A 302 3.46 17.29 4.85
CA VAL A 302 2.92 18.60 4.47
C VAL A 302 3.95 19.70 4.71
N GLY A 303 4.58 19.73 5.89
CA GLY A 303 5.65 20.69 6.21
C GLY A 303 6.82 20.63 5.23
N LEU A 304 7.24 19.42 4.86
CA LEU A 304 8.29 19.19 3.87
C LEU A 304 7.87 19.70 2.48
N ASN A 305 6.64 19.44 2.04
CA ASN A 305 6.13 19.99 0.77
C ASN A 305 6.09 21.52 0.75
N ILE A 306 5.73 22.16 1.88
CA ILE A 306 5.77 23.63 1.99
C ILE A 306 7.20 24.14 1.87
N LEU A 307 8.17 23.48 2.52
CA LEU A 307 9.58 23.84 2.43
C LEU A 307 10.10 23.71 0.98
N ILE A 308 9.78 22.60 0.32
CA ILE A 308 10.13 22.35 -1.09
C ILE A 308 9.45 23.37 -2.01
N GLY A 309 8.22 23.79 -1.71
CA GLY A 309 7.51 24.82 -2.47
C GLY A 309 8.12 26.21 -2.34
N ARG A 310 8.82 26.50 -1.23
CA ARG A 310 9.54 27.76 -1.02
C ARG A 310 10.96 27.75 -1.58
N TRP A 311 11.40 26.63 -2.15
CA TRP A 311 12.76 26.49 -2.65
C TRP A 311 12.98 27.31 -3.92
N LYS A 312 13.79 28.37 -3.81
CA LYS A 312 14.18 29.27 -4.91
C LYS A 312 15.49 28.85 -5.62
N GLY A 313 16.00 27.65 -5.34
CA GLY A 313 17.25 27.15 -5.92
C GLY A 313 17.14 26.94 -7.44
N LEU A 314 18.27 27.10 -8.16
CA LEU A 314 18.35 26.69 -9.56
C LEU A 314 18.13 25.18 -9.67
N ARG A 315 17.37 24.73 -10.68
CA ARG A 315 17.17 23.29 -10.91
C ARG A 315 18.50 22.63 -11.29
N ILE A 316 18.72 21.38 -10.88
CA ILE A 316 19.94 20.63 -11.23
C ILE A 316 20.14 20.56 -12.75
N VAL A 317 19.04 20.37 -13.50
CA VAL A 317 19.08 20.37 -14.97
C VAL A 317 19.51 21.73 -15.55
N GLU A 318 19.17 22.84 -14.89
CA GLU A 318 19.61 24.18 -15.30
C GLU A 318 21.10 24.38 -14.98
N TYR A 319 21.57 23.91 -13.82
CA TYR A 319 22.99 23.91 -13.47
C TYR A 319 23.84 23.18 -14.52
N LEU A 320 23.41 21.98 -14.95
CA LEU A 320 24.09 21.21 -16.00
C LEU A 320 24.06 21.90 -17.37
N ARG A 321 22.99 22.64 -17.69
CA ARG A 321 22.86 23.40 -18.95
C ARG A 321 23.74 24.65 -18.95
N PHE A 322 23.80 25.40 -17.85
CA PHE A 322 24.61 26.62 -17.74
C PHE A 322 26.10 26.33 -17.50
N SER A 323 26.44 25.20 -16.88
CA SER A 323 27.84 24.77 -16.75
C SER A 323 28.52 24.60 -18.12
N LYS A 324 27.77 24.19 -19.16
CA LYS A 324 28.28 24.12 -20.53
C LYS A 324 28.53 25.48 -21.19
N LEU A 325 27.92 26.55 -20.69
CA LEU A 325 28.10 27.92 -21.22
C LEU A 325 29.23 28.69 -20.51
N ILE A 326 29.66 28.26 -19.33
CA ILE A 326 30.74 28.90 -18.55
C ILE A 326 32.13 28.32 -18.92
N LYS A 327 32.17 27.17 -19.59
CA LYS A 327 33.41 26.50 -20.06
C LYS A 327 33.78 26.79 -21.52
N GLY A 328 33.12 27.75 -22.17
CA GLY A 328 33.48 28.27 -23.51
C GLY A 328 33.97 29.70 -23.39
#